data_AF-A0A7S0CHU0-F1
#
_entry.id   AF-A0A7S0CHU0-F1
#
_cell.length_a   1.000
_cell.length_b   1.000
_cell.length_c   1.000
_cell.angle_alpha   90.00
_cell.angle_beta   90.00
_cell.angle_gamma   90.00
#
_symmetry.space_group_name_H-M   'P 1'
#
loop_
_entity.id
_entity.type
_entity.pdbx_description
1 polymer ?
#
loop_
_entity_poly.entity_id
_entity_poly.type
_entity_poly.pdbx_seq_one_letter_code
_entity_poly.pdbx_strand_id
1 'polypeptide(L)'
;MTDKSSAILIHVLLFLRGLKPIAASEDFDDLWSTWSDLIRYLLGLFFIILGIHLLLYTPFAVHVTWKQYLTQKAYSRKVLGDILSCTEINNSPSPQFEVSVLYTARVNPYANNHSRSRMEFRHPDKFVEKRFIRRFVISRFLPRKPQSVDVLFLPGMPRSGCLAEVAERKVAEYSRCRTFLLLILGIFLIGVFVLLASVEVREMEDKELGWAVLVCTLLLFVGGIRLWCESQFMKTKRKIFDSAVAFKIVDSNSMGGKSAPLLSQQIPVVQGLYVV
;
A
#
# COMPACT_ATOMS: atom_id res chain seq x y z
N MET A 1 42.32 1.21 25.62
CA MET A 1 40.99 1.85 25.67
C MET A 1 40.27 1.52 24.38
N THR A 2 39.73 0.31 24.32
CA THR A 2 38.91 -0.17 23.21
C THR A 2 37.47 0.28 23.47
N ASP A 3 36.88 0.96 22.49
CA ASP A 3 35.59 1.65 22.54
C ASP A 3 34.45 0.80 23.13
N LYS A 4 34.05 1.10 24.38
CA LYS A 4 32.81 0.56 24.98
C LYS A 4 31.58 0.85 24.11
N SER A 5 31.60 1.98 23.41
CA SER A 5 30.62 2.41 22.41
C SER A 5 30.51 1.44 21.22
N SER A 6 31.62 0.84 20.78
CA SER A 6 31.61 -0.15 19.69
C SER A 6 30.99 -1.49 20.13
N ALA A 7 31.20 -1.90 21.38
CA ALA A 7 30.62 -3.11 21.95
C ALA A 7 29.09 -3.00 22.09
N ILE A 8 28.59 -1.83 22.51
CA ILE A 8 27.15 -1.54 22.61
C ILE A 8 26.49 -1.60 21.23
N LEU A 9 27.08 -0.99 20.21
CA LEU A 9 26.55 -1.01 18.84
C LEU A 9 26.51 -2.45 18.28
N ILE A 10 27.56 -3.24 18.52
CA ILE A 10 27.65 -4.64 18.09
C ILE A 10 26.59 -5.49 18.80
N HIS A 11 26.36 -5.29 20.11
CA HIS A 11 25.34 -6.02 20.84
C HIS A 11 23.91 -5.64 20.45
N VAL A 12 23.63 -4.35 20.20
CA VAL A 12 22.34 -3.91 19.64
C VAL A 12 22.11 -4.54 18.26
N LEU A 13 23.13 -4.60 17.41
CA LEU A 13 23.06 -5.26 16.10
C LEU A 13 22.88 -6.78 16.18
N LEU A 14 23.51 -7.45 17.16
CA LEU A 14 23.35 -8.89 17.40
C LEU A 14 21.97 -9.22 17.98
N PHE A 15 21.45 -8.38 18.88
CA PHE A 15 20.10 -8.49 19.44
C PHE A 15 19.03 -8.31 18.36
N LEU A 16 19.18 -7.31 17.49
CA LEU A 16 18.30 -7.10 16.33
C LEU A 16 18.35 -8.28 15.32
N ARG A 17 19.42 -9.09 15.34
CA ARG A 17 19.55 -10.31 14.53
C ARG A 17 19.10 -11.59 15.24
N GLY A 18 18.61 -11.52 16.47
CA GLY A 18 18.18 -12.69 17.25
C GLY A 18 19.33 -13.62 17.66
N LEU A 19 20.58 -13.13 17.64
CA LEU A 19 21.75 -13.89 18.08
C LEU A 19 21.96 -13.67 19.58
N LYS A 20 21.99 -14.77 20.33
CA LYS A 20 22.23 -14.76 21.78
C LYS A 20 23.69 -14.34 22.02
N PRO A 21 23.98 -13.29 22.82
CA PRO A 21 25.36 -12.91 23.10
C PRO A 21 26.07 -14.05 23.84
N ILE A 22 27.24 -14.43 23.34
CA ILE A 22 28.09 -15.48 23.91
C ILE A 22 28.95 -14.82 24.99
N ALA A 23 28.73 -15.23 26.24
CA ALA A 23 29.36 -14.78 27.48
C ALA A 23 28.95 -13.37 27.96
N ALA A 24 27.98 -13.30 28.87
CA ALA A 24 27.72 -12.12 29.68
C ALA A 24 28.77 -12.07 30.80
N SER A 25 29.71 -11.13 30.71
CA SER A 25 30.58 -10.72 31.82
C SER A 25 29.78 -9.93 32.86
N GLU A 26 30.23 -9.84 34.11
CA GLU A 26 29.60 -9.05 35.19
C GLU A 26 29.31 -7.59 34.75
N ASP A 27 30.16 -7.02 33.87
CA ASP A 27 29.96 -5.70 33.24
C ASP A 27 28.65 -5.57 32.42
N PHE A 28 28.06 -6.68 31.97
CA PHE A 28 26.82 -6.67 31.17
C PHE A 28 25.58 -6.48 32.05
N ASP A 29 25.56 -7.01 33.27
CA ASP A 29 24.43 -6.86 34.18
C ASP A 29 24.34 -5.43 34.72
N ASP A 30 25.49 -4.80 34.97
CA ASP A 30 25.59 -3.37 35.32
C ASP A 30 25.16 -2.46 34.16
N LEU A 31 25.56 -2.81 32.93
CA LEU A 31 25.11 -2.08 31.75
C LEU A 31 23.60 -2.27 31.51
N TRP A 32 23.07 -3.49 31.67
CA TRP A 32 21.65 -3.75 31.45
C TRP A 32 20.76 -3.01 32.46
N SER A 33 21.16 -2.98 33.74
CA SER A 33 20.42 -2.24 34.78
C SER A 33 20.42 -0.73 34.56
N THR A 34 21.52 -0.17 34.04
CA THR A 34 21.61 1.26 33.73
C THR A 34 20.73 1.66 32.54
N TRP A 35 20.48 0.75 31.59
CA TRP A 35 19.75 1.02 30.35
C TRP A 35 18.31 0.51 30.35
N SER A 36 17.90 -0.27 31.36
CA SER A 36 16.61 -0.96 31.36
C SER A 36 15.42 -0.01 31.30
N ASP A 37 15.51 1.14 31.96
CA ASP A 37 14.42 2.13 32.00
C ASP A 37 14.27 2.85 30.65
N LEU A 38 15.40 3.28 30.05
CA LEU A 38 15.39 3.84 28.69
C LEU A 38 14.84 2.85 27.66
N ILE A 39 15.28 1.58 27.72
CA ILE A 39 14.81 0.51 26.81
C ILE A 39 13.29 0.34 26.91
N ARG A 40 12.71 0.41 28.12
CA ARG A 40 11.26 0.30 28.33
C ARG A 40 10.48 1.39 27.60
N TYR A 41 10.94 2.64 27.65
CA TYR A 41 10.33 3.73 26.92
C TYR A 41 10.53 3.61 25.41
N LEU A 42 11.71 3.18 24.95
CA LEU A 42 11.98 2.93 23.53
C LEU A 42 11.08 1.82 22.96
N LEU A 43 10.83 0.75 23.73
CA LEU A 43 9.89 -0.31 23.32
C LEU A 43 8.46 0.21 23.24
N GLY A 44 8.00 0.98 24.22
CA GLY A 44 6.67 1.60 24.17
C GLY A 44 6.52 2.52 22.95
N LEU A 45 7.53 3.34 22.69
CA LEU A 45 7.62 4.21 21.52
C LEU A 45 7.57 3.41 20.21
N PHE A 46 8.28 2.29 20.11
CA PHE A 46 8.23 1.41 18.94
C PHE A 46 6.81 0.94 18.63
N PHE A 47 6.10 0.41 19.63
CA PHE A 47 4.74 -0.09 19.44
C PHE A 47 3.74 1.02 19.07
N ILE A 48 3.89 2.21 19.67
CA ILE A 48 3.05 3.36 19.35
C ILE A 48 3.30 3.81 17.90
N ILE A 49 4.56 4.01 17.50
CA ILE A 49 4.90 4.40 16.13
C ILE A 49 4.41 3.34 15.14
N LEU A 50 4.64 2.05 15.43
CA LEU A 50 4.20 0.95 14.59
C LEU A 50 2.67 0.90 14.46
N GLY A 51 1.94 1.02 15.58
CA GLY A 51 0.48 1.03 15.60
C GLY A 51 -0.12 2.19 14.81
N ILE A 52 0.42 3.40 15.01
CA ILE A 52 0.00 4.60 14.25
C ILE A 52 0.26 4.41 12.75
N HIS A 53 1.44 3.94 12.37
CA HIS A 53 1.76 3.69 10.96
C HIS A 53 0.87 2.60 10.37
N LEU A 54 0.61 1.50 11.07
CA LEU A 54 -0.28 0.45 10.59
C LEU A 54 -1.70 0.95 10.36
N LEU A 55 -2.23 1.74 11.29
CA LEU A 55 -3.59 2.27 11.24
C LEU A 55 -3.74 3.39 10.20
N LEU A 56 -2.76 4.27 10.05
CA LEU A 56 -2.88 5.48 9.24
C LEU A 56 -2.26 5.37 7.85
N TYR A 57 -1.21 4.56 7.67
CA TYR A 57 -0.48 4.53 6.40
C TYR A 57 -1.35 4.02 5.26
N THR A 58 -2.05 2.91 5.46
CA THR A 58 -2.93 2.33 4.43
C THR A 58 -4.04 3.30 4.01
N PRO A 59 -4.88 3.85 4.90
CA PRO A 59 -5.94 4.77 4.48
C PRO A 59 -5.39 6.04 3.83
N PHE A 60 -4.27 6.58 4.34
CA PHE A 60 -3.64 7.75 3.74
C PHE A 60 -3.09 7.47 2.33
N ALA A 61 -2.32 6.39 2.15
CA ALA A 61 -1.75 6.01 0.88
C ALA A 61 -2.83 5.66 -0.17
N VAL A 62 -3.90 4.98 0.27
CA VAL A 62 -5.08 4.71 -0.56
C VAL A 62 -5.76 6.01 -0.97
N HIS A 63 -6.00 6.94 -0.04
CA HIS A 63 -6.59 8.26 -0.34
C HIS A 63 -5.75 9.07 -1.34
N VAL A 64 -4.44 9.15 -1.13
CA VAL A 64 -3.52 9.82 -2.08
C VAL A 64 -3.58 9.18 -3.45
N THR A 65 -3.61 7.84 -3.53
CA THR A 65 -3.72 7.12 -4.81
C THR A 65 -5.06 7.37 -5.50
N TRP A 66 -6.18 7.43 -4.76
CA TRP A 66 -7.48 7.80 -5.32
C TRP A 66 -7.50 9.24 -5.85
N LYS A 67 -6.87 10.16 -5.12
CA LYS A 67 -6.71 11.55 -5.57
C LYS A 67 -5.91 11.64 -6.88
N GLN A 68 -4.93 10.75 -7.09
CA GLN A 68 -4.19 10.68 -8.35
C GLN A 68 -5.11 10.40 -9.55
N TYR A 69 -6.08 9.50 -9.44
CA TYR A 69 -7.07 9.29 -10.51
C TYR A 69 -7.84 10.57 -10.86
N LEU A 70 -8.24 11.34 -9.85
CA LEU A 70 -8.98 12.59 -10.06
C LEU A 70 -8.09 13.68 -10.65
N THR A 71 -6.81 13.75 -10.26
CA THR A 71 -5.87 14.65 -10.93
C THR A 71 -5.67 14.25 -12.39
N GLN A 72 -5.60 12.96 -12.69
CA GLN A 72 -5.46 12.48 -14.08
C GLN A 72 -6.70 12.70 -14.94
N LYS A 73 -7.89 12.75 -14.34
CA LYS A 73 -9.12 13.22 -15.00
C LYS A 73 -8.93 14.62 -15.61
N ALA A 74 -8.11 15.46 -14.97
CA ALA A 74 -7.79 16.81 -15.45
C ALA A 74 -6.62 16.85 -16.46
N TYR A 75 -5.64 15.94 -16.36
CA TYR A 75 -4.39 16.01 -17.14
C TYR A 75 -4.22 14.98 -18.28
N SER A 76 -5.00 13.89 -18.36
CA SER A 76 -4.67 12.78 -19.28
C SER A 76 -5.86 12.08 -19.96
N ARG A 77 -5.54 11.40 -21.08
CA ARG A 77 -6.40 10.58 -21.96
C ARG A 77 -7.39 9.72 -21.17
N LYS A 78 -8.65 10.12 -21.20
CA LYS A 78 -9.77 9.23 -20.90
C LYS A 78 -9.86 8.17 -21.99
N VAL A 79 -10.08 6.92 -21.61
CA VAL A 79 -10.41 5.85 -22.55
C VAL A 79 -11.88 5.53 -22.41
N LEU A 80 -12.55 5.36 -23.54
CA LEU A 80 -13.93 4.90 -23.55
C LEU A 80 -13.97 3.40 -23.24
N GLY A 81 -14.76 3.05 -22.23
CA GLY A 81 -15.09 1.69 -21.87
C GLY A 81 -16.51 1.33 -22.32
N ASP A 82 -16.66 0.13 -22.84
CA ASP A 82 -17.94 -0.48 -23.20
C ASP A 82 -18.56 -1.18 -22.00
N ILE A 83 -19.85 -0.93 -21.76
CA ILE A 83 -20.60 -1.59 -20.71
C ILE A 83 -21.03 -2.98 -21.21
N LEU A 84 -20.58 -4.03 -20.52
CA LEU A 84 -20.93 -5.41 -20.83
C LEU A 84 -22.19 -5.85 -20.09
N SER A 85 -22.28 -5.53 -18.80
CA SER A 85 -23.40 -5.86 -17.93
C SER A 85 -23.55 -4.83 -16.82
N CYS A 86 -24.78 -4.62 -16.36
CA CYS A 86 -25.12 -3.82 -15.19
C CYS A 86 -26.22 -4.58 -14.43
N THR A 87 -25.90 -5.12 -13.26
CA THR A 87 -26.81 -5.96 -12.47
C THR A 87 -27.02 -5.34 -11.09
N GLU A 88 -28.27 -5.27 -10.64
CA GLU A 88 -28.61 -4.78 -9.31
C GLU A 88 -28.15 -5.76 -8.22
N ILE A 89 -27.66 -5.21 -7.10
CA ILE A 89 -27.19 -5.97 -5.94
C ILE A 89 -28.34 -6.05 -4.94
N ASN A 90 -29.06 -7.17 -4.95
CA ASN A 90 -30.30 -7.39 -4.19
C ASN A 90 -30.18 -7.28 -2.66
N ASN A 91 -28.96 -7.24 -2.10
CA ASN A 91 -28.71 -7.25 -0.65
C ASN A 91 -28.08 -5.94 -0.13
N SER A 92 -28.15 -4.85 -0.88
CA SER A 92 -27.58 -3.57 -0.45
C SER A 92 -28.66 -2.69 0.21
N PRO A 93 -28.37 -2.01 1.34
CA PRO A 93 -29.31 -1.09 2.00
C PRO A 93 -29.63 0.16 1.14
N SER A 94 -28.91 0.35 0.04
CA SER A 94 -29.13 1.39 -0.97
C SER A 94 -29.04 0.76 -2.36
N PRO A 95 -29.75 1.28 -3.38
CA PRO A 95 -29.65 0.73 -4.73
C PRO A 95 -28.20 0.81 -5.21
N GLN A 96 -27.60 -0.35 -5.44
CA GLN A 96 -26.22 -0.50 -5.92
C GLN A 96 -26.21 -1.46 -7.11
N PHE A 97 -25.40 -1.14 -8.11
CA PHE A 97 -25.29 -1.89 -9.35
C PHE A 97 -23.85 -2.34 -9.55
N GLU A 98 -23.67 -3.63 -9.83
CA GLU A 98 -22.41 -4.20 -10.31
C GLU A 98 -22.32 -4.00 -11.83
N VAL A 99 -21.35 -3.21 -12.27
CA VAL A 99 -21.12 -2.89 -13.68
C VAL A 99 -19.82 -3.51 -14.15
N SER A 100 -19.90 -4.32 -15.21
CA SER A 100 -18.72 -4.84 -15.90
C SER A 100 -18.40 -3.99 -17.11
N VAL A 101 -17.18 -3.44 -17.15
CA VAL A 101 -16.71 -2.55 -18.22
C VAL A 101 -15.53 -3.20 -18.93
N LEU A 102 -15.60 -3.23 -20.26
CA LEU A 102 -14.52 -3.62 -21.16
C LEU A 102 -13.85 -2.35 -21.70
N TYR A 103 -12.54 -2.24 -21.55
CA TYR A 103 -11.79 -1.11 -22.10
C TYR A 103 -10.50 -1.57 -22.78
N THR A 104 -9.99 -0.76 -23.70
CA THR A 104 -8.75 -1.05 -24.43
C THR A 104 -7.65 -0.10 -23.97
N ALA A 105 -6.53 -0.63 -23.51
CA ALA A 105 -5.39 0.18 -23.10
C ALA A 105 -4.10 -0.27 -23.81
N ARG A 106 -3.23 0.71 -24.07
CA ARG A 106 -1.89 0.46 -24.63
C ARG A 106 -0.95 0.00 -23.53
N VAL A 107 -0.30 -1.12 -23.75
CA VAL A 107 0.62 -1.74 -22.79
C VAL A 107 1.95 -2.02 -23.45
N ASN A 108 3.04 -1.63 -22.81
CA ASN A 108 4.35 -2.08 -23.24
C ASN A 108 4.49 -3.58 -22.87
N PRO A 109 4.66 -4.48 -23.85
CA PRO A 109 4.69 -5.92 -23.61
C PRO A 109 5.90 -6.34 -22.75
N TYR A 110 6.95 -5.50 -22.67
CA TYR A 110 8.17 -5.77 -21.91
C TYR A 110 8.15 -5.21 -20.49
N ALA A 111 7.16 -4.35 -20.16
CA ALA A 111 7.07 -3.72 -18.86
C ALA A 111 6.83 -4.68 -17.68
N ASN A 112 6.39 -5.94 -17.93
CA ASN A 112 6.16 -7.10 -17.02
C ASN A 112 7.34 -7.95 -16.48
N ASN A 113 8.39 -8.19 -17.28
CA ASN A 113 9.17 -9.44 -17.17
C ASN A 113 10.53 -9.28 -16.50
N HIS A 114 11.02 -10.26 -15.73
CA HIS A 114 12.32 -10.17 -15.05
C HIS A 114 13.55 -9.99 -15.98
N SER A 115 13.43 -10.27 -17.29
CA SER A 115 14.39 -9.92 -18.34
C SER A 115 14.31 -8.45 -18.83
N ARG A 116 13.60 -7.60 -18.07
CA ARG A 116 13.06 -6.24 -18.32
C ARG A 116 14.02 -5.23 -18.96
N SER A 117 15.22 -5.05 -18.40
CA SER A 117 16.00 -3.83 -18.69
C SER A 117 16.46 -3.70 -20.15
N ARG A 118 16.88 -4.79 -20.80
CA ARG A 118 17.45 -4.71 -22.15
C ARG A 118 16.40 -4.58 -23.25
N MET A 119 15.28 -5.28 -23.14
CA MET A 119 14.25 -5.27 -24.19
C MET A 119 13.38 -4.01 -24.15
N GLU A 120 13.10 -3.51 -22.96
CA GLU A 120 12.41 -2.23 -22.78
C GLU A 120 13.25 -1.06 -23.31
N PHE A 121 14.56 -1.05 -23.03
CA PHE A 121 15.47 -0.03 -23.57
C PHE A 121 15.62 -0.08 -25.10
N ARG A 122 15.59 -1.28 -25.69
CA ARG A 122 15.67 -1.46 -27.15
C ARG A 122 14.39 -1.07 -27.88
N HIS A 123 13.25 -1.21 -27.22
CA HIS A 123 11.94 -0.95 -27.81
C HIS A 123 11.05 -0.14 -26.86
N PRO A 124 11.46 1.10 -26.53
CA PRO A 124 10.71 1.95 -25.61
C PRO A 124 9.31 2.27 -26.14
N ASP A 125 9.17 2.34 -27.47
CA ASP A 125 7.95 2.74 -28.16
C ASP A 125 7.04 1.57 -28.56
N LYS A 126 7.43 0.33 -28.25
CA LYS A 126 6.61 -0.82 -28.62
C LYS A 126 5.43 -0.95 -27.65
N PHE A 127 4.27 -0.46 -28.07
CA PHE A 127 3.02 -0.62 -27.36
C PHE A 127 2.10 -1.61 -28.08
N VAL A 128 1.45 -2.48 -27.33
CA VAL A 128 0.42 -3.40 -27.81
C VAL A 128 -0.90 -3.04 -27.17
N GLU A 129 -1.96 -2.99 -27.96
CA GLU A 129 -3.31 -2.78 -27.44
C GLU A 129 -3.82 -4.06 -26.79
N LYS A 130 -4.28 -3.94 -25.55
CA LYS A 130 -4.88 -5.05 -24.80
C LYS A 130 -6.25 -4.63 -24.30
N ARG A 131 -7.18 -5.59 -24.33
CA ARG A 131 -8.51 -5.41 -23.76
C ARG A 131 -8.53 -5.92 -22.33
N PHE A 132 -9.19 -5.15 -21.47
CA PHE A 132 -9.29 -5.43 -20.04
C PHE A 132 -10.75 -5.38 -19.63
N ILE A 133 -11.14 -6.32 -18.77
CA ILE A 133 -12.43 -6.27 -18.10
C ILE A 133 -12.19 -5.93 -16.64
N ARG A 134 -13.00 -4.99 -16.15
CA ARG A 134 -13.07 -4.68 -14.72
C ARG A 134 -14.52 -4.50 -14.30
N ARG A 135 -14.79 -4.86 -13.05
CA ARG A 135 -16.09 -4.68 -12.42
C ARG A 135 -16.04 -3.54 -11.41
N PHE A 136 -17.15 -2.82 -11.32
CA PHE A 136 -17.32 -1.69 -10.42
C PHE A 136 -18.65 -1.80 -9.71
N VAL A 137 -18.74 -1.20 -8.53
CA VAL A 137 -20.00 -1.01 -7.81
C VAL A 137 -20.35 0.47 -7.83
N ILE A 138 -21.49 0.81 -8.42
CA ILE A 138 -21.97 2.20 -8.57
C ILE A 138 -23.40 2.33 -8.03
N SER A 139 -23.86 3.56 -7.83
CA SER A 139 -25.18 3.87 -7.27
C SER A 139 -26.29 4.06 -8.30
N ARG A 140 -25.96 4.05 -9.60
CA ARG A 140 -26.91 4.26 -10.68
C ARG A 140 -26.88 3.12 -11.69
N PHE A 141 -28.02 2.87 -12.31
CA PHE A 141 -28.10 1.95 -13.43
C PHE A 141 -27.41 2.56 -14.66
N LEU A 142 -26.66 1.73 -15.39
CA LEU A 142 -26.10 2.11 -16.69
C LEU A 142 -26.61 1.15 -17.77
N PRO A 143 -27.40 1.64 -18.74
CA PRO A 143 -27.95 0.79 -19.80
C PRO A 143 -26.84 0.25 -20.70
N ARG A 144 -27.02 -1.01 -21.14
CA ARG A 144 -26.11 -1.65 -22.08
C ARG A 144 -26.30 -1.06 -23.47
N LYS A 145 -25.35 -0.25 -23.93
CA LYS A 145 -25.35 0.49 -25.21
C LYS A 145 -26.55 1.46 -25.35
N PRO A 146 -26.39 2.59 -26.06
CA PRO A 146 -25.19 3.08 -26.75
C PRO A 146 -24.18 3.79 -25.82
N GLN A 147 -24.38 3.75 -24.50
CA GLN A 147 -23.58 4.53 -23.57
C GLN A 147 -22.20 3.92 -23.31
N SER A 148 -21.14 4.67 -23.64
CA SER A 148 -19.76 4.41 -23.22
C SER A 148 -19.43 5.16 -21.95
N VAL A 149 -18.52 4.64 -21.13
CA VAL A 149 -18.09 5.27 -19.88
C VAL A 149 -16.62 5.68 -19.91
N ASP A 150 -16.32 6.80 -19.28
CA ASP A 150 -14.94 7.27 -19.11
C ASP A 150 -14.19 6.39 -18.10
N VAL A 151 -13.10 5.76 -18.56
CA VAL A 151 -12.19 4.98 -17.75
C VAL A 151 -10.87 5.73 -17.57
N LEU A 152 -10.44 5.87 -16.31
CA LEU A 152 -9.22 6.54 -15.86
C LEU A 152 -8.17 5.53 -15.42
N PHE A 153 -6.89 5.78 -15.67
CA PHE A 153 -5.78 4.89 -15.28
C PHE A 153 -4.75 5.62 -14.46
N LEU A 154 -4.13 4.95 -13.50
CA LEU A 154 -2.92 5.44 -12.84
C LEU A 154 -1.76 5.50 -13.84
N PRO A 155 -0.78 6.40 -13.64
CA PRO A 155 0.37 6.52 -14.54
C PRO A 155 1.12 5.19 -14.64
N GLY A 156 1.37 4.72 -15.86
CA GLY A 156 2.08 3.47 -16.11
C GLY A 156 1.33 2.19 -15.71
N MET A 157 0.06 2.27 -15.30
CA MET A 157 -0.73 1.13 -14.84
C MET A 157 -2.00 0.96 -15.70
N PRO A 158 -1.88 0.44 -16.93
CA PRO A 158 -3.02 0.30 -17.85
C PRO A 158 -4.12 -0.65 -17.35
N ARG A 159 -3.78 -1.55 -16.41
CA ARG A 159 -4.73 -2.47 -15.74
C ARG A 159 -5.52 -1.82 -14.62
N SER A 160 -5.23 -0.56 -14.30
CA SER A 160 -5.86 0.13 -13.18
C SER A 160 -7.11 0.91 -13.55
N GLY A 161 -7.72 0.63 -14.70
CA GLY A 161 -8.89 1.36 -15.21
C GLY A 161 -9.99 1.53 -14.17
N CYS A 162 -10.40 2.75 -13.86
CA CYS A 162 -11.43 3.07 -12.87
C CYS A 162 -12.41 4.10 -13.41
N LEU A 163 -13.69 4.00 -13.04
CA LEU A 163 -14.68 5.03 -13.33
C LEU A 163 -14.45 6.27 -12.44
N ALA A 164 -14.69 7.45 -12.99
CA ALA A 164 -14.55 8.71 -12.25
C ALA A 164 -15.44 8.75 -11.00
N GLU A 165 -16.70 8.33 -11.13
CA GLU A 165 -17.68 8.26 -10.04
C GLU A 165 -17.20 7.37 -8.87
N VAL A 166 -16.56 6.24 -9.19
CA VAL A 166 -16.00 5.33 -8.18
C VAL A 166 -14.84 5.99 -7.45
N ALA A 167 -13.96 6.67 -8.18
CA ALA A 167 -12.83 7.39 -7.57
C ALA A 167 -13.31 8.54 -6.68
N GLU A 168 -14.29 9.34 -7.13
CA GLU A 168 -14.89 10.44 -6.36
C GLU A 168 -15.53 9.94 -5.07
N ARG A 169 -16.35 8.88 -5.15
CA ARG A 169 -16.96 8.24 -3.97
C ARG A 169 -15.91 7.75 -2.99
N LYS A 170 -14.85 7.10 -3.47
CA LYS A 170 -13.78 6.58 -2.61
C LYS A 170 -13.00 7.71 -1.94
N VAL A 171 -12.69 8.81 -2.64
CA VAL A 171 -12.05 9.98 -2.01
C VAL A 171 -12.90 10.55 -0.87
N ALA A 172 -14.21 10.67 -1.07
CA ALA A 172 -15.14 11.17 -0.06
C ALA A 172 -15.28 10.22 1.17
N GLU A 173 -15.19 8.91 0.96
CA GLU A 173 -15.24 7.91 2.03
C GLU A 173 -14.02 8.00 2.96
N TYR A 174 -12.83 8.26 2.40
CA TYR A 174 -11.58 8.39 3.18
C TYR A 174 -11.37 9.76 3.84
N SER A 175 -12.23 10.76 3.58
CA SER A 175 -12.00 12.16 3.98
C SER A 175 -12.43 12.53 5.42
N ARG A 176 -12.60 11.59 6.35
CA ARG A 176 -13.28 11.87 7.64
C ARG A 176 -12.42 11.81 8.90
N CYS A 177 -12.82 12.63 9.87
CA CYS A 177 -12.32 12.89 11.23
C CYS A 177 -11.55 11.76 11.94
N ARG A 178 -11.91 10.49 11.76
CA ARG A 178 -11.31 9.36 12.49
C ARG A 178 -9.80 9.27 12.26
N THR A 179 -9.35 9.42 11.01
CA THR A 179 -7.92 9.38 10.66
C THR A 179 -7.15 10.54 11.28
N PHE A 180 -7.77 11.73 11.33
CA PHE A 180 -7.16 12.92 11.89
C PHE A 180 -7.08 12.85 13.43
N LEU A 181 -8.14 12.36 14.08
CA LEU A 181 -8.16 12.16 15.52
C LEU A 181 -7.12 11.11 15.97
N LEU A 182 -7.02 9.99 15.24
CA LEU A 182 -5.98 8.98 15.47
C LEU A 182 -4.57 9.54 15.27
N LEU A 183 -4.37 10.42 14.28
CA LEU A 183 -3.10 11.10 14.08
C LEU A 183 -2.74 12.01 15.25
N ILE A 184 -3.68 12.85 15.72
CA ILE A 184 -3.46 13.74 16.87
C ILE A 184 -3.13 12.93 18.12
N LEU A 185 -3.95 11.93 18.44
CA LEU A 185 -3.74 11.05 19.58
C LEU A 185 -2.38 10.34 19.49
N GLY A 186 -2.02 9.88 18.30
CA GLY A 186 -0.74 9.23 18.05
C GLY A 186 0.46 10.15 18.27
N ILE A 187 0.41 11.38 17.73
CA ILE A 187 1.46 12.38 17.92
C ILE A 187 1.59 12.76 19.40
N PHE A 188 0.46 12.91 20.10
CA PHE A 188 0.45 13.18 21.54
C PHE A 188 1.14 12.06 22.33
N LEU A 189 0.79 10.79 22.08
CA LEU A 189 1.41 9.64 22.74
C LEU A 189 2.90 9.53 22.44
N ILE A 190 3.32 9.74 21.18
CA ILE A 190 4.74 9.81 20.82
C ILE A 190 5.45 10.90 21.63
N GLY A 191 4.86 12.08 21.73
CA GLY A 191 5.41 13.20 22.50
C GLY A 191 5.62 12.87 23.98
N VAL A 192 4.63 12.22 24.61
CA VAL A 192 4.74 11.78 26.01
C VAL A 192 5.90 10.79 26.19
N PHE A 193 6.01 9.78 25.32
CA PHE A 193 7.09 8.78 25.42
C PHE A 193 8.48 9.36 25.14
N VAL A 194 8.59 10.29 24.20
CA VAL A 194 9.85 11.00 23.94
C VAL A 194 10.24 11.85 25.15
N LEU A 195 9.28 12.52 25.79
CA LEU A 195 9.54 13.32 26.99
C LEU A 195 10.00 12.44 28.16
N LEU A 196 9.33 11.30 28.40
CA LEU A 196 9.75 10.34 29.43
C LEU A 196 11.15 9.79 29.14
N ALA A 197 11.43 9.34 27.91
CA ALA A 197 12.76 8.90 27.52
C ALA A 197 13.82 10.01 27.69
N SER A 198 13.45 11.27 27.45
CA SER A 198 14.34 12.43 27.64
C SER A 198 14.65 12.70 29.11
N VAL A 199 13.71 12.41 30.02
CA VAL A 199 13.94 12.49 31.48
C VAL A 199 14.96 11.44 31.89
N GLU A 200 14.78 10.19 31.47
CA GLU A 200 15.73 9.11 31.75
C GLU A 200 17.13 9.44 31.25
N VAL A 201 17.27 9.91 29.99
CA VAL A 201 18.57 10.29 29.42
C VAL A 201 19.26 11.40 30.22
N ARG A 202 18.52 12.28 30.90
CA ARG A 202 19.10 13.33 31.75
C ARG A 202 19.66 12.78 33.07
N GLU A 203 19.13 11.66 33.55
CA GLU A 203 19.54 10.99 34.78
C GLU A 203 20.72 10.04 34.55
N MET A 204 20.99 9.66 33.30
CA MET A 204 22.15 8.85 32.92
C MET A 204 23.49 9.57 33.13
N GLU A 205 24.52 8.81 33.50
CA GLU A 205 25.90 9.30 33.63
C GLU A 205 26.47 9.75 32.27
N ASP A 206 26.24 8.98 31.20
CA ASP A 206 26.66 9.32 29.83
C ASP A 206 25.48 9.84 28.99
N LYS A 207 25.21 11.14 29.16
CA LYS A 207 24.09 11.83 28.52
C LYS A 207 24.24 11.89 27.00
N GLU A 208 25.46 12.09 26.51
CA GLU A 208 25.73 12.21 25.08
C GLU A 208 25.40 10.90 24.35
N LEU A 209 25.82 9.77 24.92
CA LEU A 209 25.48 8.44 24.41
C LEU A 209 23.97 8.17 24.48
N GLY A 210 23.32 8.53 25.59
CA GLY A 210 21.86 8.37 25.75
C GLY A 210 21.06 9.13 24.68
N TRP A 211 21.42 10.39 24.40
CA TRP A 211 20.81 11.18 23.34
C TRP A 211 21.07 10.60 21.95
N ALA A 212 22.30 10.15 21.68
CA ALA A 212 22.65 9.52 20.41
C ALA A 212 21.81 8.26 20.16
N VAL A 213 21.67 7.38 21.17
CA VAL A 213 20.83 6.17 21.09
C VAL A 213 19.37 6.54 20.86
N LEU A 214 18.82 7.51 21.58
CA LEU A 214 17.43 7.95 21.41
C LEU A 214 17.17 8.45 19.98
N VAL A 215 18.03 9.32 19.45
CA VAL A 215 17.89 9.89 18.09
C VAL A 215 18.06 8.82 17.02
N CYS A 216 19.08 7.97 17.12
CA CYS A 216 19.29 6.87 16.17
C CYS A 216 18.09 5.90 16.15
N THR A 217 17.56 5.57 17.33
CA THR A 217 16.41 4.66 17.45
C THR A 217 15.15 5.29 16.86
N LEU A 218 14.89 6.58 17.12
CA LEU A 218 13.79 7.33 16.52
C LEU A 218 13.84 7.32 14.98
N LEU A 219 15.03 7.60 14.41
CA LEU A 219 15.22 7.57 12.97
C LEU A 219 15.00 6.17 12.38
N LEU A 220 15.48 5.12 13.06
CA LEU A 220 15.27 3.73 12.65
C LEU A 220 13.80 3.33 12.73
N PHE A 221 13.07 3.74 13.76
CA PHE A 221 11.64 3.45 13.87
C PHE A 221 10.85 4.14 12.77
N VAL A 222 11.03 5.45 12.58
CA VAL A 222 10.31 6.19 11.54
C VAL A 222 10.67 5.68 10.15
N GLY A 223 11.97 5.53 9.84
CA GLY A 223 12.43 5.07 8.53
C GLY A 223 12.08 3.61 8.25
N GLY A 224 12.38 2.71 9.18
CA GLY A 224 12.16 1.27 9.04
C GLY A 224 10.68 0.91 8.95
N ILE A 225 9.85 1.48 9.82
CA ILE A 225 8.39 1.23 9.81
C ILE A 225 7.77 1.81 8.54
N ARG A 226 8.20 3.01 8.10
CA ARG A 226 7.73 3.58 6.83
C ARG A 226 8.03 2.68 5.64
N LEU A 227 9.27 2.20 5.50
CA LEU A 227 9.66 1.31 4.40
C LEU A 227 8.87 0.00 4.42
N TRP A 228 8.66 -0.56 5.62
CA TRP A 228 7.86 -1.76 5.77
C TRP A 228 6.39 -1.54 5.39
N CYS A 229 5.77 -0.47 5.89
CA CYS A 229 4.40 -0.09 5.54
C CYS A 229 4.24 0.19 4.03
N GLU A 230 5.23 0.82 3.41
CA GLU A 230 5.26 1.03 1.96
C GLU A 230 5.27 -0.29 1.18
N SER A 231 6.11 -1.24 1.61
CA SER A 231 6.16 -2.58 1.02
C SER A 231 4.81 -3.31 1.14
N GLN A 232 4.16 -3.24 2.31
CA GLN A 232 2.84 -3.83 2.51
C GLN A 232 1.78 -3.13 1.64
N PHE A 233 1.79 -1.80 1.59
CA PHE A 233 0.90 -1.05 0.73
C PHE A 233 1.09 -1.41 -0.74
N MET A 234 2.33 -1.58 -1.24
CA MET A 234 2.56 -1.98 -2.63
C MET A 234 2.00 -3.38 -2.97
N LYS A 235 1.96 -4.30 -2.00
CA LYS A 235 1.28 -5.60 -2.17
C LYS A 235 -0.24 -5.41 -2.26
N THR A 236 -0.81 -4.58 -1.38
CA THR A 236 -2.24 -4.29 -1.36
C THR A 236 -2.69 -3.44 -2.56
N LYS A 237 -1.86 -2.49 -3.00
CA LYS A 237 -2.08 -1.62 -4.16
C LYS A 237 -2.28 -2.45 -5.42
N ARG A 238 -1.46 -3.50 -5.62
CA ARG A 238 -1.64 -4.44 -6.74
C ARG A 238 -3.00 -5.13 -6.69
N LYS A 239 -3.44 -5.58 -5.51
CA LYS A 239 -4.76 -6.22 -5.36
C LYS A 239 -5.93 -5.27 -5.62
N ILE A 240 -5.88 -4.04 -5.11
CA ILE A 240 -6.98 -3.08 -5.24
C ILE A 240 -7.01 -2.45 -6.62
N PHE A 241 -5.86 -1.95 -7.07
CA PHE A 241 -5.76 -1.09 -8.24
C PHE A 241 -5.32 -1.83 -9.49
N ASP A 242 -4.60 -2.95 -9.41
CA ASP A 242 -4.16 -3.75 -10.57
C ASP A 242 -4.98 -5.07 -10.69
N SER A 243 -6.30 -4.96 -10.51
CA SER A 243 -7.23 -6.11 -10.48
C SER A 243 -7.92 -6.40 -11.81
N ALA A 244 -7.70 -5.60 -12.86
CA ALA A 244 -8.35 -5.85 -14.15
C ALA A 244 -7.80 -7.14 -14.80
N VAL A 245 -8.71 -7.94 -15.33
CA VAL A 245 -8.37 -9.18 -16.03
C VAL A 245 -8.12 -8.85 -17.50
N ALA A 246 -6.93 -9.23 -17.99
CA ALA A 246 -6.58 -9.09 -19.40
C ALA A 246 -7.30 -10.18 -20.20
N PHE A 247 -8.04 -9.79 -21.24
CA PHE A 247 -8.65 -10.73 -22.16
C PHE A 247 -7.69 -11.01 -23.32
N LYS A 248 -7.36 -12.28 -23.50
CA LYS A 248 -6.77 -12.74 -24.76
C LYS A 248 -7.93 -13.08 -25.69
N ILE A 249 -8.12 -12.28 -26.72
CA ILE A 249 -8.97 -12.70 -27.83
C ILE A 249 -8.23 -13.85 -28.49
N VAL A 250 -8.76 -15.06 -28.35
CA VAL A 250 -8.33 -16.18 -29.20
C VAL A 250 -9.02 -15.90 -30.52
N ASP A 251 -8.26 -15.40 -31.50
CA ASP A 251 -8.80 -15.19 -32.84
C ASP A 251 -9.34 -16.53 -33.34
N SER A 252 -10.65 -16.60 -33.55
CA SER A 252 -11.37 -17.77 -34.04
C SER A 252 -10.90 -18.21 -35.42
N ASN A 253 -10.12 -17.38 -36.12
CA ASN A 253 -9.47 -17.74 -37.38
C ASN A 253 -8.24 -18.66 -37.19
N SER A 254 -7.81 -18.92 -35.96
CA SER A 254 -6.69 -19.85 -35.64
C SER A 254 -7.14 -21.22 -35.13
N MET A 255 -8.45 -21.44 -34.92
CA MET A 255 -8.99 -22.74 -34.52
C MET A 255 -9.94 -23.24 -35.60
N GLY A 256 -9.45 -24.15 -36.43
CA GLY A 256 -10.28 -24.94 -37.33
C GLY A 256 -11.41 -25.63 -36.55
N GLY A 257 -12.64 -25.21 -36.83
CA GLY A 257 -13.85 -26.04 -36.78
C GLY A 257 -14.23 -26.69 -35.45
N LYS A 258 -13.87 -26.14 -34.29
CA LYS A 258 -14.43 -26.60 -33.01
C LYS A 258 -14.98 -25.43 -32.20
N SER A 259 -16.31 -25.45 -32.07
CA SER A 259 -17.13 -24.56 -31.25
C SER A 259 -16.52 -24.38 -29.85
N ALA A 260 -16.19 -23.14 -29.52
CA ALA A 260 -15.70 -22.78 -28.20
C ALA A 260 -16.83 -22.88 -27.17
N PRO A 261 -16.60 -23.46 -25.98
CA PRO A 261 -17.60 -23.48 -24.93
C PRO A 261 -17.78 -22.08 -24.33
N LEU A 262 -19.05 -21.69 -24.13
CA LEU A 262 -19.46 -20.54 -23.32
C LEU A 262 -18.83 -20.66 -21.93
N LEU A 263 -17.77 -19.90 -21.69
CA LEU A 263 -17.04 -19.92 -20.43
C LEU A 263 -17.82 -19.09 -19.39
N SER A 264 -18.74 -19.75 -18.69
CA SER A 264 -19.27 -19.31 -17.40
C SER A 264 -18.20 -19.48 -16.31
N GLN A 265 -17.08 -18.77 -16.42
CA GLN A 265 -16.15 -18.67 -15.29
C GLN A 265 -16.72 -17.67 -14.29
N GLN A 266 -17.27 -18.19 -13.20
CA GLN A 266 -17.38 -17.47 -11.94
C GLN A 266 -15.98 -16.99 -11.55
N ILE A 267 -15.66 -15.77 -11.93
CA ILE A 267 -14.52 -15.04 -11.38
C ILE A 267 -14.85 -14.88 -9.89
N PRO A 268 -13.99 -15.34 -8.95
CA PRO A 268 -14.26 -15.17 -7.54
C PRO A 268 -14.47 -13.69 -7.27
N VAL A 269 -15.63 -13.40 -6.68
CA VAL A 269 -15.95 -12.08 -6.17
C VAL A 269 -14.88 -11.78 -5.14
N VAL A 270 -13.90 -10.96 -5.49
CA VAL A 270 -13.10 -10.27 -4.49
C VAL A 270 -14.05 -9.22 -3.92
N GLN A 271 -14.96 -9.69 -3.08
CA GLN A 271 -15.67 -8.87 -2.11
C GLN A 271 -14.54 -8.29 -1.27
N GLY A 272 -14.15 -7.07 -1.61
CA GLY A 272 -13.39 -6.21 -0.75
C GLY A 272 -14.27 -5.91 0.45
N LEU A 273 -14.36 -6.89 1.35
CA LEU A 273 -14.89 -6.77 2.69
C LEU A 273 -13.93 -5.84 3.43
N TYR A 274 -14.12 -4.54 3.25
CA TYR A 274 -13.56 -3.56 4.18
C TYR A 274 -14.60 -3.38 5.28
N VAL A 275 -14.59 -4.32 6.22
CA VAL A 275 -14.93 -3.98 7.60
C VAL A 275 -13.69 -3.27 8.14
N VAL A 276 -13.82 -1.97 8.44
CA VAL A 276 -12.90 -1.24 9.31
C VAL A 276 -13.66 -0.54 10.42
#